data_AF-P74333-F1
#
_entry.id   AF-P74333-F1
#
_cell.length_a   1.000
_cell.length_b   1.000
_cell.length_c   1.000
_cell.angle_alpha   90.00
_cell.angle_beta   90.00
_cell.angle_gamma   90.00
#
_symmetry.space_group_name_H-M   'P 1'
#
loop_
_entity.id
_entity.type
_entity.pdbx_description
1 polymer ?
#
loop_
_entity_poly.entity_id
_entity_poly.type
_entity_poly.pdbx_seq_one_letter_code
_entity_poly.pdbx_strand_id
1 'polypeptide(L)'
;MDWLFYLFLTAVFYVYRLVSLKSRTEQERIGSTPVFFSTLGFFAIFEFVFADSLFRLPLFHVLGLIFSFICAFTIYIYLRNLKKEVEVIFEKLVKQSQGKVSVLTFMQRTNMTKDEAMDYLDAKLRQLPGITYETLGNIYYEFDRW
;
A
#
# COMPACT_ATOMS: atom_id res chain seq x y z
N MET A 1 -18.66 -31.80 -0.73
CA MET A 1 -18.24 -30.56 -0.06
C MET A 1 -18.45 -29.42 -1.04
N ASP A 2 -19.25 -28.45 -0.61
CA ASP A 2 -19.89 -27.46 -1.46
C ASP A 2 -18.88 -26.50 -2.10
N TRP A 3 -18.74 -26.57 -3.41
CA TRP A 3 -17.84 -25.68 -4.17
C TRP A 3 -18.26 -24.21 -4.01
N LEU A 4 -19.55 -23.98 -3.79
CA LEU A 4 -20.10 -22.68 -3.39
C LEU A 4 -19.53 -22.19 -2.06
N PHE A 5 -19.35 -23.09 -1.08
CA PHE A 5 -18.72 -22.75 0.19
C PHE A 5 -17.25 -22.39 0.01
N TYR A 6 -16.52 -23.14 -0.83
CA TYR A 6 -15.12 -22.81 -1.16
C TYR A 6 -14.98 -21.46 -1.89
N LEU A 7 -15.81 -21.21 -2.91
CA LEU A 7 -15.83 -19.93 -3.64
C LEU A 7 -16.19 -18.77 -2.71
N PHE A 8 -17.19 -18.96 -1.85
CA PHE A 8 -17.58 -17.97 -0.85
C PHE A 8 -16.43 -17.65 0.11
N LEU A 9 -15.79 -18.68 0.67
CA LEU A 9 -14.69 -18.49 1.61
C LEU A 9 -13.49 -17.81 0.93
N THR A 10 -13.17 -18.20 -0.29
CA THR A 10 -12.11 -17.57 -1.10
C THR A 10 -12.39 -16.09 -1.33
N ALA A 11 -13.64 -15.73 -1.68
CA ALA A 11 -14.05 -14.34 -1.86
C ALA A 11 -13.93 -13.53 -0.57
N VAL A 12 -14.38 -14.08 0.56
CA VAL A 12 -14.28 -13.44 1.89
C VAL A 12 -12.81 -13.17 2.25
N PHE A 13 -11.95 -14.17 2.09
CA PHE A 13 -10.52 -14.02 2.39
C PHE A 13 -9.82 -13.06 1.44
N TYR A 14 -10.19 -13.06 0.16
CA TYR A 14 -9.67 -12.10 -0.82
C TYR A 14 -10.01 -10.67 -0.43
N VAL A 15 -11.28 -10.38 -0.11
CA VAL A 15 -11.71 -9.05 0.34
C VAL A 15 -11.01 -8.65 1.63
N TYR A 16 -10.94 -9.55 2.62
CA TYR A 16 -10.24 -9.29 3.88
C TYR A 16 -8.75 -8.94 3.66
N ARG A 17 -8.03 -9.72 2.84
CA ARG A 17 -6.62 -9.44 2.54
C ARG A 17 -6.46 -8.12 1.79
N LEU A 18 -7.34 -7.83 0.84
CA LEU A 18 -7.31 -6.58 0.08
C LEU A 18 -7.53 -5.36 0.99
N VAL A 19 -8.51 -5.40 1.90
CA VAL A 19 -8.77 -4.32 2.87
C VAL A 19 -7.62 -4.16 3.85
N SER A 20 -7.11 -5.27 4.41
CA SER A 20 -5.98 -5.24 5.34
C SER A 20 -4.72 -4.68 4.70
N LEU A 21 -4.41 -5.09 3.46
CA LEU A 21 -3.26 -4.59 2.73
C LEU A 21 -3.45 -3.15 2.32
N LYS A 22 -4.64 -2.73 1.86
CA LYS A 22 -4.96 -1.34 1.56
C LYS A 22 -4.68 -0.45 2.77
N SER A 23 -5.22 -0.80 3.95
CA SER A 23 -5.01 -0.04 5.18
C SER A 23 -3.52 0.09 5.54
N ARG A 24 -2.76 -1.01 5.43
CA ARG A 24 -1.31 -0.97 5.68
C ARG A 24 -0.54 -0.21 4.61
N THR A 25 -0.96 -0.28 3.34
CA THR A 25 -0.35 0.46 2.23
C THR A 25 -0.68 1.94 2.31
N GLU A 26 -1.83 2.35 2.85
CA GLU A 26 -2.13 3.74 3.17
C GLU A 26 -1.22 4.23 4.30
N GLN A 27 -1.13 3.44 5.39
CA GLN A 27 -0.29 3.75 6.53
C GLN A 27 1.21 3.77 6.20
N GLU A 28 1.75 2.84 5.42
CA GLU A 28 3.19 2.70 5.11
C GLU A 28 3.44 2.45 3.63
N ARG A 29 4.59 2.89 3.08
CA ARG A 29 4.99 2.50 1.71
C ARG A 29 5.52 1.06 1.79
N ILE A 30 4.62 0.08 1.90
CA ILE A 30 5.04 -1.32 1.83
C ILE A 30 5.59 -1.55 0.42
N GLY A 31 6.78 -2.14 0.32
CA GLY A 31 7.32 -2.57 -0.96
C GLY A 31 6.30 -3.48 -1.67
N SER A 32 6.00 -3.17 -2.93
CA SER A 32 4.98 -3.91 -3.69
C SER A 32 5.37 -5.39 -3.87
N THR A 33 6.67 -5.69 -3.90
CA THR A 33 7.24 -7.04 -3.99
C THR A 33 6.93 -7.93 -2.77
N PRO A 34 7.24 -7.54 -1.51
CA PRO A 34 6.88 -8.35 -0.34
C PRO A 34 5.36 -8.53 -0.16
N VAL A 35 4.54 -7.57 -0.61
CA VAL A 35 3.07 -7.73 -0.60
C VAL A 35 2.61 -8.82 -1.57
N PHE A 36 3.16 -8.86 -2.78
CA PHE A 36 2.83 -9.89 -3.77
C PHE A 36 3.15 -11.29 -3.23
N PHE A 37 4.37 -11.51 -2.73
CA PHE A 37 4.78 -12.83 -2.22
C PHE A 37 4.03 -13.24 -0.94
N SER A 38 3.71 -12.30 -0.03
CA SER A 38 2.88 -12.60 1.15
C SER A 38 1.44 -12.95 0.76
N THR A 39 0.90 -12.30 -0.26
CA THR A 39 -0.45 -12.56 -0.77
C THR A 39 -0.50 -13.91 -1.48
N LEU A 40 0.47 -14.18 -2.35
CA LEU A 40 0.61 -15.45 -3.07
C LEU A 40 0.81 -16.62 -2.10
N GLY A 41 1.69 -16.49 -1.10
CA GLY A 41 1.92 -17.53 -0.09
C GLY A 41 0.68 -17.82 0.74
N PHE A 42 -0.10 -16.79 1.11
CA PHE A 42 -1.36 -16.98 1.82
C PHE A 42 -2.37 -17.77 0.98
N PHE A 43 -2.55 -17.42 -0.29
CA PHE A 43 -3.46 -18.13 -1.18
C PHE A 43 -2.99 -19.56 -1.48
N ALA A 44 -1.70 -19.78 -1.65
CA ALA A 44 -1.14 -21.13 -1.82
C ALA A 44 -1.35 -22.01 -0.57
N ILE A 45 -1.18 -21.46 0.64
CA ILE A 45 -1.46 -22.18 1.89
C ILE A 45 -2.97 -22.44 2.02
N PHE A 46 -3.80 -21.45 1.69
CA PHE A 46 -5.26 -21.59 1.72
C PHE A 46 -5.72 -22.73 0.81
N GLU A 47 -5.22 -22.80 -0.42
CA GLU A 47 -5.47 -23.93 -1.33
C GLU A 47 -5.01 -25.27 -0.76
N PHE A 48 -3.90 -25.28 -0.02
CA PHE A 48 -3.37 -26.46 0.65
C PHE A 48 -4.19 -26.87 1.88
N VAL A 49 -4.83 -25.95 2.59
CA VAL A 49 -5.71 -26.28 3.74
C VAL A 49 -6.99 -26.97 3.29
N PHE A 50 -7.43 -26.73 2.05
CA PHE A 50 -8.52 -27.48 1.40
C PHE A 50 -8.05 -28.79 0.74
N ALA A 51 -6.91 -29.34 1.20
CA ALA A 51 -6.25 -30.58 0.77
C ALA A 51 -7.09 -31.86 0.85
N ASP A 52 -8.31 -31.85 1.41
CA ASP A 52 -9.21 -33.00 1.25
C ASP A 52 -9.54 -33.25 -0.25
N SER A 53 -9.31 -32.25 -1.11
CA SER A 53 -9.33 -32.35 -2.57
C SER A 53 -8.04 -32.86 -3.24
N LEU A 54 -6.88 -32.82 -2.57
CA LEU A 54 -5.53 -33.13 -3.10
C LEU A 54 -5.40 -34.57 -3.63
N PHE A 55 -6.21 -35.47 -3.10
CA PHE A 55 -6.18 -36.89 -3.46
C PHE A 55 -7.24 -37.29 -4.49
N ARG A 56 -8.10 -36.36 -4.93
CA ARG A 56 -9.23 -36.70 -5.83
C ARG A 56 -9.06 -36.22 -7.26
N LEU A 57 -8.49 -35.03 -7.53
CA LEU A 57 -8.44 -34.46 -8.89
C LEU A 57 -7.22 -33.53 -9.13
N PRO A 58 -6.09 -34.05 -9.66
CA PRO A 58 -4.86 -33.27 -9.90
C PRO A 58 -5.06 -32.03 -10.79
N LEU A 59 -5.98 -32.07 -11.76
CA LEU A 59 -6.26 -30.95 -12.66
C LEU A 59 -6.84 -29.72 -11.94
N PHE A 60 -7.58 -29.93 -10.85
CA PHE A 60 -8.19 -28.83 -10.10
C PHE A 60 -7.17 -27.99 -9.33
N HIS A 61 -6.02 -28.56 -8.98
CA HIS A 61 -4.95 -27.84 -8.30
C HIS A 61 -4.21 -26.89 -9.22
N VAL A 62 -4.05 -27.25 -10.49
CA VAL A 62 -3.47 -26.36 -11.50
C VAL A 62 -4.36 -25.14 -11.69
N LEU A 63 -5.69 -25.35 -11.76
CA LEU A 63 -6.66 -24.27 -11.87
C LEU A 63 -6.72 -23.38 -10.62
N GLY A 64 -6.65 -23.96 -9.43
CA GLY A 64 -6.51 -23.22 -8.17
C GLY A 64 -5.27 -22.33 -8.22
N LEU A 65 -4.10 -22.92 -8.46
CA LEU A 65 -2.83 -22.19 -8.42
C LEU A 65 -2.81 -21.03 -9.42
N ILE A 66 -3.39 -21.22 -10.62
CA ILE A 66 -3.61 -20.15 -11.60
C ILE A 66 -4.52 -19.06 -11.02
N PHE A 67 -5.65 -19.42 -10.41
CA PHE A 67 -6.59 -18.48 -9.79
C PHE A 67 -5.93 -17.69 -8.64
N SER A 68 -5.18 -18.36 -7.77
CA SER A 68 -4.40 -17.74 -6.70
C SER A 68 -3.36 -16.75 -7.22
N PHE A 69 -2.69 -17.09 -8.33
CA PHE A 69 -1.75 -16.20 -8.99
C PHE A 69 -2.47 -14.95 -9.54
N ILE A 70 -3.63 -15.13 -10.20
CA ILE A 70 -4.45 -14.03 -10.70
C ILE A 70 -4.88 -13.12 -9.55
N CYS A 71 -5.41 -13.68 -8.46
CA CYS A 71 -5.82 -12.92 -7.28
C CYS A 71 -4.67 -12.11 -6.66
N ALA A 72 -3.50 -12.73 -6.47
CA ALA A 72 -2.32 -12.05 -5.95
C ALA A 72 -1.84 -10.93 -6.89
N PHE A 73 -1.88 -11.17 -8.20
CA PHE A 73 -1.51 -10.18 -9.21
C PHE A 73 -2.49 -9.00 -9.25
N THR A 74 -3.80 -9.25 -9.17
CA THR A 74 -4.82 -8.19 -9.10
C THR A 74 -4.64 -7.32 -7.86
N ILE A 75 -4.40 -7.93 -6.69
CA ILE A 75 -4.09 -7.18 -5.45
C ILE A 75 -2.83 -6.34 -5.62
N TYR A 76 -1.78 -6.90 -6.22
CA TYR A 76 -0.55 -6.18 -6.50
C TYR A 76 -0.76 -4.95 -7.39
N ILE A 77 -1.49 -5.10 -8.49
CA ILE A 77 -1.79 -3.98 -9.41
C ILE A 77 -2.66 -2.93 -8.71
N TYR A 78 -3.67 -3.35 -7.95
CA TYR A 78 -4.53 -2.46 -7.19
C TYR A 78 -3.73 -1.60 -6.21
N LEU A 79 -2.85 -2.23 -5.42
CA LEU A 79 -2.02 -1.53 -4.43
C LEU A 79 -0.96 -0.65 -5.09
N ARG A 80 -0.38 -1.08 -6.22
CA ARG A 80 0.56 -0.26 -7.00
C ARG A 80 -0.10 1.02 -7.50
N ASN A 81 -1.37 0.95 -7.86
CA ASN A 81 -2.13 2.08 -8.41
C ASN A 81 -2.83 2.91 -7.32
N LEU A 82 -2.73 2.52 -6.06
CA LEU A 82 -3.33 3.24 -4.95
C LEU A 82 -2.57 4.56 -4.75
N LYS A 83 -3.10 5.64 -5.34
CA LYS A 83 -2.61 6.99 -5.07
C LYS A 83 -2.95 7.31 -3.61
N LYS A 84 -1.92 7.51 -2.80
CA LYS A 84 -2.10 8.07 -1.46
C LYS A 84 -2.53 9.50 -1.57
N GLU A 85 -3.49 9.91 -0.76
CA GLU A 85 -3.86 11.32 -0.64
C GLU A 85 -2.65 12.11 -0.15
N VAL A 86 -2.39 13.25 -0.80
CA VAL A 86 -1.24 14.13 -0.52
C VAL A 86 -1.26 14.59 0.94
N GLU A 87 -2.45 14.86 1.47
CA GLU A 87 -2.68 15.25 2.87
C GLU A 87 -2.20 14.18 3.86
N VAL A 88 -2.54 12.91 3.63
CA VAL A 88 -2.11 11.81 4.49
C VAL A 88 -0.59 11.62 4.44
N ILE A 89 0.03 11.84 3.27
CA ILE A 89 1.50 11.83 3.14
C ILE A 89 2.10 12.98 3.96
N PHE A 90 1.53 14.18 3.86
CA PHE A 90 1.96 15.36 4.59
C PHE A 90 1.90 15.13 6.10
N GLU A 91 0.72 14.85 6.66
CA GLU A 91 0.52 14.63 8.09
C GLU A 91 1.49 13.58 8.64
N LYS A 92 1.71 12.49 7.88
CA LYS A 92 2.64 11.45 8.28
C LYS A 92 4.08 11.94 8.31
N LEU A 93 4.53 12.64 7.27
CA LEU A 93 5.91 13.15 7.20
C LEU A 93 6.18 14.16 8.32
N VAL A 94 5.23 15.05 8.59
CA VAL A 94 5.32 16.01 9.68
C VAL A 94 5.44 15.27 11.02
N LYS A 95 4.59 14.27 11.28
CA LYS A 95 4.63 13.49 12.53
C LYS A 95 5.92 12.68 12.70
N GLN A 96 6.41 12.04 11.63
CA GLN A 96 7.62 11.21 11.69
C GLN A 96 8.89 12.03 11.88
N SER A 97 8.94 13.22 11.29
CA SER A 97 10.11 14.08 11.29
C SER A 97 10.02 15.22 12.31
N GLN A 98 9.10 15.13 13.28
CA GLN A 98 8.90 16.13 14.34
C GLN A 98 8.74 17.55 13.76
N GLY A 99 7.81 17.72 12.83
CA GLY A 99 7.55 19.00 12.18
C GLY A 99 8.36 19.25 10.91
N LYS A 100 9.39 18.46 10.59
CA LYS A 100 10.34 18.75 9.49
C LYS A 100 10.05 17.98 8.20
N VAL A 101 9.64 18.66 7.15
CA VAL A 101 9.36 18.05 5.83
C VAL A 101 10.35 18.57 4.79
N SER A 102 11.14 17.66 4.23
CA SER A 102 11.98 17.97 3.07
C SER A 102 11.16 17.93 1.78
N VAL A 103 11.36 18.92 0.89
CA VAL A 103 10.79 18.94 -0.46
C VAL A 103 11.17 17.68 -1.23
N LEU A 104 12.44 17.27 -1.20
CA LEU A 104 12.90 16.04 -1.87
C LEU A 104 12.15 14.80 -1.36
N THR A 105 11.99 14.68 -0.05
CA THR A 105 11.27 13.55 0.54
C THR A 105 9.79 13.59 0.20
N PHE A 106 9.19 14.78 0.18
CA PHE A 106 7.79 14.99 -0.20
C PHE A 106 7.55 14.58 -1.65
N MET A 107 8.36 15.07 -2.59
CA MET A 107 8.33 14.69 -4.02
C MET A 107 8.46 13.17 -4.22
N GLN A 108 9.40 12.52 -3.53
CA GLN A 108 9.59 11.06 -3.64
C GLN A 108 8.40 10.24 -3.13
N ARG A 109 7.56 10.83 -2.27
CA ARG A 109 6.39 10.17 -1.67
C ARG A 109 5.10 10.48 -2.42
N THR A 110 4.97 11.67 -3.00
CA THR A 110 3.78 12.11 -3.74
C THR A 110 3.90 11.95 -5.26
N ASN A 111 5.11 11.72 -5.79
CA ASN A 111 5.45 11.80 -7.21
C ASN A 111 5.13 13.18 -7.84
N MET A 112 5.07 14.23 -7.02
CA MET A 112 4.90 15.60 -7.50
C MET A 112 6.20 16.13 -8.11
N THR A 113 6.07 17.05 -9.04
CA THR A 113 7.19 17.91 -9.47
C THR A 113 7.66 18.78 -8.31
N LYS A 114 8.85 19.37 -8.44
CA LYS A 114 9.40 20.26 -7.42
C LYS A 114 8.46 21.43 -7.15
N ASP A 115 7.93 22.04 -8.21
CA ASP A 115 7.08 23.23 -8.11
C ASP A 115 5.74 22.88 -7.42
N GLU A 116 5.08 21.80 -7.83
CA GLU A 116 3.84 21.32 -7.17
C GLU A 116 4.05 20.97 -5.70
N ALA A 117 5.19 20.35 -5.37
CA ALA A 117 5.53 19.99 -3.99
C ALA A 117 5.76 21.25 -3.14
N MET A 118 6.47 22.23 -3.67
CA MET A 118 6.72 23.51 -2.99
C MET A 118 5.43 24.31 -2.83
N ASP A 119 4.61 24.44 -3.88
CA ASP A 119 3.32 25.13 -3.83
C ASP A 119 2.40 24.55 -2.75
N TYR A 120 2.35 23.21 -2.64
CA TYR A 120 1.58 22.54 -1.60
C TYR A 120 2.12 22.84 -0.19
N LEU A 121 3.43 22.75 0.02
CA LEU A 121 4.06 22.98 1.33
C LEU A 121 3.99 24.47 1.74
N ASP A 122 4.11 25.40 0.79
CA ASP A 122 3.90 26.83 1.00
C ASP A 122 2.46 27.13 1.39
N ALA A 123 1.49 26.48 0.75
CA ALA A 123 0.09 26.59 1.16
C ALA A 123 -0.13 26.07 2.58
N LYS A 124 0.58 25.01 2.99
CA LYS A 124 0.53 24.50 4.37
C LYS A 124 1.15 25.44 5.39
N LEU A 125 2.24 26.13 5.08
CA LEU A 125 2.81 27.16 5.97
C LEU A 125 1.85 28.32 6.25
N ARG A 126 0.93 28.62 5.32
CA ARG A 126 -0.11 29.64 5.57
C ARG A 126 -1.16 29.17 6.59
N GLN A 127 -1.32 27.86 6.76
CA GLN A 127 -2.30 27.26 7.66
C GLN A 127 -1.66 26.89 9.01
N LEU A 128 -0.44 26.38 8.98
CA LEU A 128 0.34 25.94 10.12
C LEU A 128 1.61 26.81 10.19
N PRO A 129 1.78 27.64 11.23
CA PRO A 129 2.95 28.50 11.35
C PRO A 129 4.22 27.65 11.38
N GLY A 130 5.26 28.16 10.74
CA GLY A 130 6.53 27.48 10.59
C GLY A 130 7.53 28.29 9.77
N ILE A 131 8.66 27.67 9.47
CA ILE A 131 9.77 28.28 8.73
C ILE A 131 10.23 27.40 7.57
N THR A 132 10.85 28.02 6.58
CA THR A 132 11.53 27.34 5.48
C THR A 132 13.02 27.62 5.56
N TYR A 133 13.84 26.60 5.36
CA TYR A 133 15.29 26.74 5.29
C TYR A 133 15.91 25.77 4.29
N GLU A 134 17.10 26.11 3.78
CA GLU A 134 17.84 25.28 2.84
C GLU A 134 19.06 24.65 3.54
N THR A 135 19.32 23.38 3.28
CA THR A 135 20.50 22.67 3.80
C THR A 135 20.96 21.64 2.79
N LEU A 136 22.24 21.68 2.43
CA LEU A 136 22.87 20.75 1.48
C LEU A 136 22.13 20.67 0.12
N GLY A 137 21.63 21.82 -0.37
CA GLY A 137 20.89 21.90 -1.64
C GLY A 137 19.46 21.34 -1.59
N ASN A 138 18.93 21.10 -0.39
CA ASN A 138 17.57 20.61 -0.16
C ASN A 138 16.78 21.60 0.68
N ILE A 139 15.52 21.81 0.32
CA ILE A 139 14.61 22.76 0.99
C ILE A 139 13.81 21.98 2.03
N TYR A 140 13.74 22.53 3.24
CA TYR A 140 13.02 21.99 4.38
C TYR A 140 11.96 22.97 4.86
N TYR A 141 10.81 22.43 5.23
CA TYR A 141 9.69 23.11 5.85
C TYR A 141 9.58 22.58 7.28
N GLU A 142 9.70 23.44 8.28
CA GLU A 142 9.55 23.11 9.68
C GLU A 142 8.29 23.78 10.22
N PHE A 143 7.31 22.98 10.63
CA PHE A 143 6.05 23.45 11.20
C PHE A 143 6.20 23.52 12.72
N ASP A 144 5.75 24.59 13.39
CA ASP A 144 5.92 24.80 14.83
C ASP A 144 4.88 24.05 15.67
N ARG A 145 3.70 23.79 15.08
CA ARG A 145 2.61 22.99 15.67
C ARG A 145 2.19 21.93 14.67
N TRP A 146 2.29 20.67 15.07
CA TRP A 146 1.98 19.50 14.24
C TRP A 146 1.19 18.42 14.97
#